data_AF-A0AAQ0KJ52-F1
#
_entry.id   AF-A0AAQ0KJ52-F1
#
_cell.length_a   1.000
_cell.length_b   1.000
_cell.length_c   1.000
_cell.angle_alpha   90.00
_cell.angle_beta   90.00
_cell.angle_gamma   90.00
#
_symmetry.space_group_name_H-M   'P 1'
#
loop_
_entity.id
_entity.type
_entity.pdbx_description
1 polymer ?
#
loop_
_entity_poly.entity_id
_entity_poly.type
_entity_poly.pdbx_seq_one_letter_code
_entity_poly.pdbx_strand_id
1 'polypeptide(L)'
;MRLRPGSIDERRGLWPGLGLVAPHTRYPDHRHAPEETYPVLSPGQFRKDGSGRVRPGSGFFVPPNAPRALRSGGQPLFAVRTG
;
A
#
# COMPACT_ATOMS: atom_id res chain seq x y z
N MET A 1 -0.15 9.56 -0.90
CA MET A 1 0.78 10.62 -0.44
C MET A 1 2.10 9.99 -0.01
N ARG A 2 3.27 10.58 -0.29
CA ARG A 2 4.60 10.13 0.22
C ARG A 2 5.16 11.29 1.05
N LEU A 3 5.72 11.05 2.23
CA LEU A 3 6.50 12.07 2.93
C LEU A 3 7.74 12.39 2.06
N ARG A 4 8.02 13.67 1.84
CA ARG A 4 8.99 14.27 0.89
C ARG A 4 9.16 15.74 1.29
N PRO A 5 10.15 16.50 0.75
CA PRO A 5 10.23 17.93 1.01
C PRO A 5 8.86 18.63 0.94
N GLY A 6 8.42 19.21 2.06
CA GLY A 6 7.04 19.73 2.25
C GLY A 6 6.06 18.79 3.00
N SER A 7 6.55 17.69 3.60
CA SER A 7 5.77 16.85 4.52
C SER A 7 5.82 17.34 5.96
N ILE A 8 4.90 16.85 6.79
CA ILE A 8 4.81 17.20 8.22
C ILE A 8 6.07 16.83 9.03
N ASP A 9 6.86 15.87 8.55
CA ASP A 9 8.13 15.45 9.14
C ASP A 9 9.08 14.99 8.02
N GLU A 10 10.36 15.32 8.13
CA GLU A 10 11.41 14.97 7.14
C GLU A 10 12.49 14.10 7.81
N ARG A 11 12.30 12.78 7.76
CA ARG A 11 13.30 11.80 8.20
C ARG A 11 14.02 11.17 7.02
N ARG A 12 15.34 11.10 7.11
CA ARG A 12 16.18 10.42 6.10
C ARG A 12 16.08 8.91 6.32
N GLY A 13 15.81 8.16 5.25
CA GLY A 13 15.87 6.70 5.22
C GLY A 13 14.54 5.96 5.38
N LEU A 14 13.45 6.62 5.76
CA LEU A 14 12.11 6.03 5.77
C LEU A 14 11.10 7.04 5.24
N TRP A 15 10.38 6.69 4.17
CA TRP A 15 9.36 7.55 3.59
C TRP A 15 7.97 6.90 3.71
N PRO A 16 7.26 7.12 4.84
CA PRO A 16 5.88 6.72 4.95
C PRO A 16 5.02 7.31 3.83
N GLY A 17 4.07 6.53 3.36
CA GLY A 17 2.99 7.00 2.52
C GLY A 17 1.69 6.39 2.96
N LEU A 18 0.61 7.12 2.73
CA LEU A 18 -0.76 6.64 2.97
C LEU A 18 -1.42 6.30 1.64
N GLY A 19 -2.09 5.15 1.62
CA GLY A 19 -2.99 4.69 0.57
C GLY A 19 -4.39 4.50 1.11
N LEU A 20 -5.37 5.16 0.49
CA LEU A 20 -6.79 5.01 0.77
C LEU A 20 -7.50 4.61 -0.52
N VAL A 21 -8.24 3.49 -0.48
CA VAL A 21 -9.05 3.00 -1.59
C VAL A 21 -10.50 3.00 -1.13
N ALA A 22 -11.36 3.75 -1.84
CA ALA A 22 -12.80 3.84 -1.54
C ALA A 22 -13.47 2.45 -1.57
N PRO A 23 -14.64 2.24 -0.93
CA PRO A 23 -15.36 0.97 -0.99
C PRO A 23 -15.61 0.49 -2.43
N HIS A 24 -15.65 -0.82 -2.62
CA HIS A 24 -15.89 -1.51 -3.90
C HIS A 24 -14.95 -1.10 -5.05
N THR A 25 -13.82 -0.48 -4.73
CA THR A 25 -12.89 0.09 -5.72
C THR A 25 -11.64 -0.77 -5.83
N ARG A 26 -11.13 -0.86 -7.06
CA ARG A 26 -9.83 -1.47 -7.35
C ARG A 26 -8.85 -0.38 -7.76
N TYR A 27 -7.74 -0.25 -7.04
CA TYR A 27 -6.60 0.48 -7.53
C TYR A 27 -5.85 -0.42 -8.53
N PRO A 28 -5.68 0.01 -9.80
CA PRO A 28 -5.18 -0.85 -10.87
C PRO A 28 -3.78 -1.42 -10.60
N ASP A 29 -3.44 -2.43 -11.41
CA ASP A 29 -2.08 -2.94 -11.47
C ASP A 29 -1.12 -1.81 -11.84
N HIS A 30 -0.10 -1.62 -11.01
CA HIS A 30 0.94 -0.65 -11.22
C HIS A 30 2.28 -1.23 -10.76
N ARG A 31 3.38 -0.56 -11.07
CA ARG A 31 4.73 -0.90 -10.61
C ARG A 31 5.59 0.35 -10.59
N HIS A 32 6.64 0.35 -9.79
CA HIS A 32 7.64 1.41 -9.79
C HIS A 32 8.96 0.91 -9.19
N ALA A 33 10.04 1.66 -9.41
CA ALA A 33 11.39 1.27 -9.01
C ALA A 33 11.57 1.09 -7.49
N PRO A 34 11.01 1.93 -6.59
CA PRO A 34 11.16 1.69 -5.16
C PRO A 34 10.52 0.37 -4.71
N GLU A 35 11.22 -0.34 -3.83
CA GLU A 35 10.62 -1.40 -3.02
C GLU A 35 9.68 -0.79 -1.98
N GLU A 36 8.67 -1.56 -1.56
CA GLU A 36 7.70 -1.08 -0.58
C GLU A 36 7.25 -2.19 0.36
N THR A 37 7.10 -1.86 1.64
CA THR A 37 6.38 -2.69 2.62
C THR A 37 5.05 -2.03 2.95
N TYR A 38 3.98 -2.82 3.02
CA TYR A 38 2.64 -2.32 3.30
C TYR A 38 2.04 -2.96 4.56
N PRO A 39 2.14 -2.28 5.72
CA PRO A 39 1.29 -2.59 6.86
C PRO A 39 -0.17 -2.27 6.53
N VAL A 40 -1.04 -3.27 6.69
CA VAL A 40 -2.47 -3.16 6.39
C VAL A 40 -3.23 -2.77 7.67
N LEU A 41 -4.05 -1.72 7.57
CA LEU A 41 -4.79 -1.17 8.71
C LEU A 41 -6.31 -1.43 8.63
N SER A 42 -6.82 -1.85 7.47
CA SER A 42 -8.21 -2.31 7.32
C SER A 42 -8.32 -3.55 6.41
N PRO A 43 -9.38 -4.36 6.50
CA PRO A 43 -9.55 -5.53 5.66
C PRO A 43 -9.56 -5.18 4.15
N GLY A 44 -8.96 -6.05 3.34
CA GLY A 44 -8.86 -5.79 1.89
C GLY A 44 -8.34 -6.97 1.10
N GLN A 45 -8.00 -6.72 -0.16
CA GLN A 45 -7.31 -7.67 -1.01
C GLN A 45 -6.06 -7.02 -1.61
N PHE A 46 -4.97 -7.77 -1.60
CA PHE A 46 -3.74 -7.40 -2.29
C PHE A 46 -3.44 -8.40 -3.38
N ARG A 47 -2.91 -7.91 -4.50
CA ARG A 47 -2.32 -8.74 -5.54
C ARG A 47 -0.85 -8.41 -5.65
N LYS A 48 -0.01 -9.39 -5.35
CA LYS A 48 1.43 -9.38 -5.62
C LYS A 48 1.79 -10.54 -6.56
N ASP A 49 1.31 -11.75 -6.25
CA ASP A 49 1.54 -12.97 -7.05
C ASP A 49 0.29 -13.90 -7.06
N GLY A 50 -0.88 -13.29 -6.89
CA GLY A 50 -2.15 -13.94 -6.61
C GLY A 50 -3.03 -13.03 -5.76
N SER A 51 -4.35 -13.22 -5.76
CA SER A 51 -5.27 -12.44 -4.92
C SER A 51 -5.31 -13.00 -3.50
N GLY A 52 -4.62 -12.33 -2.57
CA GLY A 52 -4.64 -12.65 -1.15
C GLY A 52 -5.55 -11.69 -0.38
N ARG A 53 -6.40 -12.22 0.50
CA ARG A 53 -7.15 -11.40 1.46
C ARG A 53 -6.21 -10.96 2.58
N VAL A 54 -6.24 -9.68 2.93
CA VAL A 54 -5.42 -9.11 4.01
C VAL A 54 -6.32 -8.61 5.13
N ARG A 55 -5.79 -8.65 6.36
CA ARG A 55 -6.47 -8.21 7.59
C ARG A 55 -5.62 -7.17 8.32
N PRO A 56 -6.21 -6.32 9.16
CA PRO A 56 -5.43 -5.42 10.02
C PRO A 56 -4.33 -6.16 10.78
N GLY A 57 -3.12 -5.59 10.83
CA GLY A 57 -1.95 -6.20 11.48
C GLY A 57 -1.16 -7.16 10.60
N SER A 58 -1.66 -7.49 9.40
CA SER A 58 -0.86 -8.16 8.36
C SER A 58 -0.12 -7.16 7.48
N GLY A 59 0.79 -7.66 6.65
CA GLY A 59 1.46 -6.83 5.65
C GLY A 59 2.11 -7.66 4.55
N PHE A 60 2.64 -6.97 3.55
CA PHE A 60 3.34 -7.58 2.44
C PHE A 60 4.51 -6.71 1.98
N PHE A 61 5.60 -7.37 1.59
CA PHE A 61 6.74 -6.75 0.94
C PHE A 61 6.58 -6.85 -0.57
N VAL A 62 6.77 -5.76 -1.29
CA VAL A 62 6.73 -5.70 -2.74
C VAL A 62 8.09 -5.29 -3.28
N PRO A 63 8.81 -6.20 -3.97
CA PRO A 63 10.12 -5.91 -4.55
C PRO A 63 10.07 -4.75 -5.56
N PRO A 64 11.24 -4.18 -5.89
CA PRO A 64 11.38 -3.23 -6.99
C PRO A 64 10.72 -3.73 -8.27
N ASN A 65 9.91 -2.88 -8.89
CA ASN A 65 9.24 -3.15 -10.18
C ASN A 65 8.28 -4.36 -10.23
N ALA A 66 8.03 -5.05 -9.11
CA ALA A 66 7.02 -6.11 -9.07
C ALA A 66 5.61 -5.50 -9.22
N PRO A 67 4.74 -6.07 -10.07
CA PRO A 67 3.38 -5.59 -10.27
C PRO A 67 2.57 -5.75 -8.98
N ARG A 68 1.67 -4.80 -8.73
CA ARG A 68 0.81 -4.81 -7.55
C ARG A 68 -0.52 -4.11 -7.77
N ALA A 69 -1.55 -4.57 -7.08
CA ALA A 69 -2.87 -3.93 -7.06
C ALA A 69 -3.53 -4.03 -5.69
N LEU A 70 -4.39 -3.06 -5.37
CA LEU A 70 -5.19 -3.00 -4.15
C LEU A 70 -6.67 -3.11 -4.51
N ARG A 71 -7.47 -3.83 -3.72
CA ARG A 71 -8.93 -3.83 -3.86
C ARG A 71 -9.59 -3.78 -2.49
N SER A 72 -10.55 -2.87 -2.34
CA SER A 72 -11.41 -2.80 -1.17
C SER A 72 -12.65 -3.70 -1.32
N GLY A 73 -13.20 -4.11 -0.18
CA GLY A 73 -14.51 -4.75 -0.10
C GLY A 73 -15.62 -3.69 0.08
N GLY A 74 -16.66 -4.01 0.86
CA GLY A 74 -17.70 -3.03 1.22
C GLY A 74 -17.24 -1.93 2.19
N GLN A 75 -16.01 -2.01 2.69
CA GLN A 75 -15.38 -1.02 3.56
C GLN A 75 -14.13 -0.46 2.85
N PRO A 76 -13.72 0.79 3.13
CA PRO A 76 -12.49 1.34 2.56
C PRO A 76 -11.25 0.53 2.95
N LEU A 77 -10.29 0.44 2.02
CA LEU A 77 -8.97 -0.12 2.32
C LEU A 77 -8.03 1.01 2.72
N PHE A 78 -7.44 0.92 3.91
CA PHE A 78 -6.43 1.82 4.42
C PHE A 78 -5.12 1.06 4.67
N ALA A 79 -4.04 1.55 4.08
CA ALA A 79 -2.71 0.98 4.22
C ALA A 79 -1.65 2.07 4.34
N VAL A 80 -0.62 1.76 5.12
CA VAL A 80 0.64 2.51 5.12
C VAL A 80 1.56 1.84 4.13
N ARG A 81 2.41 2.59 3.43
CA ARG A 81 3.53 2.06 2.65
C ARG A 81 4.82 2.70 3.11
N THR A 82 5.90 1.93 3.17
CA THR A 82 7.24 2.42 3.53
C THR A 82 8.27 1.93 2.53
N GLY A 83 9.25 2.78 2.23
CA GLY A 83 10.41 2.53 1.36
C GLY A 83 11.21 3.81 1.21
#